data_AF-A0A931XJ67-F1
#
_entry.id   AF-A0A931XJ67-F1
#
_cell.length_a   1.000
_cell.length_b   1.000
_cell.length_c   1.000
_cell.angle_alpha   90.00
_cell.angle_beta   90.00
_cell.angle_gamma   90.00
#
_symmetry.space_group_name_H-M   'P 1'
#
loop_
_entity.id
_entity.type
_entity.pdbx_description
1 polymer ?
#
loop_
_entity_poly.entity_id
_entity_poly.type
_entity_poly.pdbx_seq_one_letter_code
_entity_poly.pdbx_strand_id
1 'polypeptide(L)' 'MISKEYLDKFKKLYKDKYEITLNDEEATELANHFLNMMEVLIRPKQKRSQNKRNNAEIEERSTYASDRI' A
#
# COMPACT_ATOMS: atom_id res chain seq x y z
N MET A 1 13.34 -3.03 -14.00
CA MET A 1 12.62 -3.24 -15.28
C MET A 1 12.52 -4.74 -15.52
N ILE A 2 11.34 -5.24 -15.87
CA ILE A 2 11.13 -6.65 -16.24
C ILE A 2 11.99 -6.97 -17.48
N SER A 3 12.59 -8.17 -17.53
CA SER A 3 13.37 -8.58 -18.70
C SER A 3 12.43 -8.79 -19.90
N LYS A 4 12.90 -8.39 -21.09
CA LYS A 4 12.11 -8.46 -22.33
C LYS A 4 11.65 -9.91 -22.65
N GLU A 5 12.47 -10.90 -22.33
CA GLU A 5 12.13 -12.31 -22.48
C GLU A 5 10.93 -12.76 -21.62
N TYR A 6 10.84 -12.28 -20.38
CA TYR A 6 9.72 -12.62 -19.51
C TYR A 6 8.43 -11.95 -19.98
N LEU A 7 8.52 -10.74 -20.52
CA LEU A 7 7.37 -10.05 -21.10
C LEU A 7 6.81 -10.80 -22.31
N ASP A 8 7.68 -11.29 -23.21
CA ASP A 8 7.25 -12.04 -24.39
C ASP A 8 6.66 -13.41 -24.03
N LYS A 9 7.23 -14.09 -23.04
CA LYS A 9 6.64 -15.31 -22.49
C LYS A 9 5.26 -15.04 -21.89
N PHE A 10 5.11 -13.94 -21.15
CA PHE A 10 3.83 -13.54 -20.56
C PHE A 10 2.77 -13.26 -21.62
N LYS A 11 3.10 -12.49 -22.66
CA LYS A 11 2.20 -12.22 -23.80
C LYS A 11 1.77 -13.49 -24.51
N LYS A 12 2.70 -14.41 -24.78
CA LYS A 12 2.38 -15.72 -25.38
C LYS A 12 1.40 -16.52 -24.52
N LEU A 13 1.67 -16.64 -23.23
CA LEU A 13 0.82 -17.38 -22.29
C LEU A 13 -0.59 -16.79 -22.20
N TYR A 14 -0.69 -15.47 -22.20
CA TYR A 14 -1.97 -14.77 -22.14
C TYR A 14 -2.78 -14.96 -23.42
N LYS A 15 -2.11 -14.89 -24.58
CA LYS A 15 -2.72 -15.18 -25.87
C LYS A 15 -3.19 -16.63 -25.97
N ASP A 16 -2.39 -17.59 -25.55
CA ASP A 16 -2.75 -19.01 -25.63
C ASP A 16 -3.93 -19.38 -24.71
N LYS A 17 -4.07 -18.71 -23.56
CA LYS A 17 -5.13 -19.03 -22.59
C LYS A 17 -6.42 -18.23 -22.79
N TYR A 18 -6.31 -16.98 -23.23
CA TYR A 18 -7.44 -16.06 -23.27
C TYR A 18 -7.72 -15.54 -24.68
N GLU A 19 -6.93 -15.92 -25.68
CA GLU A 19 -6.99 -15.44 -27.07
C GLU A 19 -6.85 -13.92 -27.21
N ILE A 20 -6.38 -13.24 -26.16
CA ILE A 20 -6.18 -11.79 -26.13
C ILE A 20 -4.72 -11.48 -26.46
N THR A 21 -4.51 -10.63 -27.47
CA THR A 21 -3.19 -10.05 -27.77
C THR A 21 -2.96 -8.82 -26.92
N LEU A 22 -2.01 -8.91 -25.99
CA LEU A 22 -1.59 -7.79 -25.14
C LEU A 22 -0.52 -6.95 -25.82
N ASN A 23 -0.68 -5.63 -25.74
CA ASN A 23 0.35 -4.68 -26.13
C ASN A 23 1.43 -4.56 -25.03
N ASP A 24 2.59 -3.98 -25.36
CA ASP A 24 3.73 -3.88 -24.43
C ASP A 24 3.39 -3.12 -23.13
N GLU A 25 2.64 -2.02 -23.25
CA GLU A 25 2.16 -1.22 -22.11
C GLU A 25 1.19 -2.02 -21.24
N GLU A 26 0.17 -2.62 -21.84
CA GLU A 26 -0.83 -3.43 -21.15
C GLU A 26 -0.20 -4.61 -20.41
N ALA A 27 0.75 -5.30 -21.04
CA ALA A 27 1.47 -6.41 -20.44
C ALA A 27 2.27 -5.95 -19.20
N THR A 28 2.86 -4.76 -19.27
CA THR A 28 3.63 -4.19 -18.15
C THR A 28 2.71 -3.75 -17.01
N GLU A 29 1.57 -3.16 -17.33
CA GLU A 29 0.56 -2.74 -16.35
C GLU A 29 -0.06 -3.95 -15.62
N LEU A 30 -0.43 -4.99 -16.35
CA LEU A 30 -0.92 -6.25 -15.78
C LEU A 30 0.12 -6.92 -14.87
N ALA A 31 1.38 -6.95 -15.30
CA ALA A 31 2.45 -7.52 -14.48
C ALA A 31 2.63 -6.72 -13.17
N ASN A 32 2.59 -5.39 -13.23
CA ASN A 32 2.65 -4.54 -12.04
C ASN A 32 1.45 -4.74 -11.12
N HIS A 33 0.24 -4.82 -11.68
CA HIS A 33 -0.98 -5.05 -10.90
C HIS A 33 -0.94 -6.40 -10.19
N PHE A 34 -0.46 -7.45 -10.88
CA PHE A 34 -0.25 -8.77 -10.29
C PHE A 34 0.74 -8.73 -9.12
N LEU A 35 1.89 -8.07 -9.29
CA LEU A 35 2.89 -7.94 -8.22
C LEU A 35 2.33 -7.22 -6.99
N ASN A 36 1.61 -6.11 -7.20
CA ASN A 36 0.99 -5.36 -6.11
C ASN A 36 -0.05 -6.22 -5.35
N MET A 37 -0.84 -7.00 -6.08
CA MET A 37 -1.85 -7.88 -5.48
C MET A 37 -1.18 -8.98 -4.65
N MET A 38 -0.13 -9.61 -5.19
CA MET A 38 0.65 -10.61 -4.47
C MET A 38 1.33 -10.04 -3.23
N GLU A 39 1.82 -8.80 -3.27
CA GLU A 39 2.40 -8.13 -2.10
C GLU A 39 1.38 -8.00 -0.96
N VAL A 40 0.14 -7.59 -1.29
CA VAL A 40 -0.95 -7.46 -0.31
C VAL A 40 -1.32 -8.82 0.30
N LEU A 41 -1.37 -9.87 -0.52
CA LEU A 41 -1.75 -11.22 -0.08
C LEU A 41 -0.66 -11.88 0.78
N ILE A 42 0.61 -11.76 0.38
CA ILE A 42 1.74 -12.37 1.08
C ILE A 42 2.07 -11.62 2.37
N ARG A 43 1.99 -10.28 2.34
CA ARG A 43 2.25 -9.43 3.49
C ARG A 43 1.04 -8.55 3.74
N PRO A 44 -0.02 -9.09 4.39
CA PRO A 44 -1.11 -8.25 4.85
C PRO A 44 -0.52 -7.18 5.76
N LYS A 45 -0.71 -5.90 5.38
CA LYS A 45 -0.24 -4.77 6.18
C LYS A 45 -0.86 -4.93 7.57
N GLN A 46 -0.05 -5.28 8.56
CA GLN A 46 -0.48 -5.23 9.95
C GLN A 46 -1.02 -3.83 10.17
N LYS A 47 -2.31 -3.71 10.50
CA LYS A 47 -2.93 -2.43 10.83
C LYS A 47 -2.04 -1.82 11.91
N ARG A 48 -1.20 -0.84 11.53
CA ARG A 48 -0.49 -0.01 12.51
C ARG A 48 -1.61 0.57 13.35
N SER A 49 -1.78 0.06 14.56
CA SER A 49 -2.67 0.64 15.54
C SER A 49 -2.27 2.11 15.61
N GLN A 50 -3.10 2.99 15.05
CA GLN A 50 -2.90 4.41 15.19
C GLN A 50 -3.18 4.74 16.65
N ASN A 51 -2.20 4.48 17.51
CA ASN A 51 -2.10 5.18 18.78
C ASN A 51 -1.79 6.63 18.43
N LYS A 52 -2.84 7.36 18.02
CA LYS A 52 -2.88 8.81 18.09
C LYS A 52 -2.60 9.14 19.55
N ARG A 53 -1.34 9.50 19.85
CA ARG A 53 -1.00 10.17 21.09
C ARG A 53 -1.64 11.55 21.03
N ASN A 54 -2.90 11.62 21.42
CA ASN A 54 -3.56 12.86 21.80
C ASN A 54 -2.99 13.26 23.16
N ASN A 55 -1.77 13.79 23.20
CA ASN A 55 -1.37 14.63 24.31
C ASN A 55 -1.74 16.05 23.90
N ALA A 56 -3.03 16.35 24.09
CA ALA A 56 -3.54 17.70 24.13
C ALA A 56 -2.78 18.48 25.23
N GLU A 57 -2.48 19.72 24.92
CA GLU A 57 -2.01 20.75 25.83
C GLU A 57 -2.80 20.70 27.15
N ILE A 58 -2.12 20.38 28.25
CA ILE A 58 -2.62 20.72 29.58
C ILE A 58 -2.15 22.14 29.84
N GLU A 59 -2.84 23.11 29.24
CA GLU A 59 -2.90 24.47 29.74
C GLU A 59 -3.71 24.46 31.05
N GLU A 60 -3.11 24.07 32.18
CA GLU A 60 -3.71 24.34 33.49
C GLU A 60 -3.36 25.77 33.93
N ARG A 61 -4.02 26.70 33.26
CA ARG A 61 -4.32 28.01 33.80
C ARG A 61 -5.48 27.83 34.79
N SER A 62 -5.18 27.67 36.07
CA SER A 62 -6.16 27.91 37.14
C SER A 62 -5.48 28.64 38.29
N THR A 63 -5.39 29.94 38.07
CA THR A 63 -5.32 31.00 39.08
C THR A 63 -6.33 30.79 40.22
N TYR A 64 -5.89 31.15 41.43
CA TYR A 64 -6.65 31.45 42.66
C TYR A 64 -7.32 30.30 43.43
N ALA A 65 -6.66 29.90 44.52
CA ALA A 65 -7.30 29.74 45.81
C ALA A 65 -6.36 30.25 46.91
N SER A 66 -6.70 31.42 47.45
CA SER A 66 -6.23 31.98 48.70
C SER A 66 -6.55 31.04 49.86
N ASP A 67 -5.63 30.83 50.81
CA ASP A 67 -5.79 31.27 52.20
C ASP A 67 -4.79 30.60 53.16
N ARG A 68 -4.22 31.45 54.01
CA ARG A 68 -3.80 31.27 55.41
C ARG A 68 -3.41 29.86 55.90
N ILE A 69 -2.21 29.74 56.45
CA ILE A 69 -1.92 29.71 57.91
C ILE A 69 -0.44 30.04 58.11
#